data_AF-A0A352T3F8-F1
#
_entry.id   AF-A0A352T3F8-F1
#
_cell.length_a   1.000
_cell.length_b   1.000
_cell.length_c   1.000
_cell.angle_alpha   90.00
_cell.angle_beta   90.00
_cell.angle_gamma   90.00
#
_symmetry.space_group_name_H-M   'P 1'
#
loop_
_entity.id
_entity.type
_entity.pdbx_description
1 polymer ?
#
loop_
_entity_poly.entity_id
_entity_poly.type
_entity_poly.pdbx_seq_one_letter_code
_entity_poly.pdbx_strand_id
1 'polypeptide(L)'
;MDKNEQDRLNKQMRFIEEIDKEKLIGRQTYLSDASRKENDAEHAWHMAIMAVLLKEYANEKIDVLKTMTMLLIHDIVEIDAGDTYAYDEEAKKTQRERELAAADRIFGLLPHDQAEYMRGLWDEFEERRTPEAKFARTLDNVQPVMLNSASCGKSWQEKGVHLSQILKRNEHTMDGSEELWNYAFDNYIKPNVDAGKIKKD
;
A
#
# COMPACT_ATOMS: atom_id res chain seq x y z
N MET A 1 29.28 14.80 19.55
CA MET A 1 28.59 13.50 19.62
C MET A 1 29.58 12.46 20.08
N ASP A 2 29.18 11.63 21.02
CA ASP A 2 29.93 10.40 21.33
C ASP A 2 29.91 9.46 20.12
N LYS A 3 30.90 8.55 20.02
CA LYS A 3 31.04 7.60 18.92
C LYS A 3 29.77 6.77 18.70
N ASN A 4 29.07 6.42 19.78
CA ASN A 4 27.81 5.68 19.71
C ASN A 4 26.65 6.51 19.14
N GLU A 5 26.56 7.81 19.48
CA GLU A 5 25.57 8.72 18.89
C GLU A 5 25.84 8.94 17.40
N GLN A 6 27.12 9.04 17.02
CA GLN A 6 27.52 9.16 15.62
C GLN A 6 27.20 7.91 14.81
N ASP A 7 27.41 6.71 15.35
CA ASP A 7 27.01 5.47 14.69
C ASP A 7 25.49 5.40 14.50
N ARG A 8 24.72 5.77 15.53
CA ARG A 8 23.24 5.80 15.46
C ARG A 8 22.75 6.72 14.35
N LEU A 9 23.23 7.97 14.32
CA LEU A 9 22.83 8.94 13.30
C LEU A 9 23.24 8.48 11.90
N ASN A 10 24.45 7.91 11.74
CA ASN A 10 24.90 7.41 10.44
C ASN A 10 23.99 6.27 9.92
N LYS A 11 23.56 5.35 10.77
CA LYS A 11 22.60 4.29 10.41
C LYS A 11 21.24 4.85 9.99
N GLN A 12 20.73 5.82 10.74
CA GLN A 12 19.49 6.51 10.40
C GLN A 12 19.58 7.21 9.05
N MET A 13 20.65 7.98 8.81
CA MET A 13 20.84 8.67 7.53
C MET A 13 21.00 7.71 6.36
N ARG A 14 21.67 6.57 6.55
CA ARG A 14 21.77 5.51 5.53
C ARG A 14 20.41 4.92 5.17
N PHE A 15 19.57 4.64 6.17
CA PHE A 15 18.21 4.18 5.91
C PHE A 15 17.40 5.23 5.15
N ILE A 16 17.46 6.51 5.58
CA ILE A 16 16.75 7.62 4.92
C ILE A 16 17.20 7.80 3.46
N GLU A 17 18.50 7.64 3.18
CA GLU A 17 19.02 7.66 1.81
C GLU A 17 18.57 6.43 1.00
N GLU A 18 18.56 5.24 1.61
CA GLU A 18 18.18 3.99 0.93
C GLU A 18 16.72 4.02 0.43
N ILE A 19 15.80 4.53 1.24
CA ILE A 19 14.37 4.54 0.92
C ILE A 19 14.01 5.51 -0.22
N ASP A 20 14.93 6.39 -0.64
CA ASP A 20 14.74 7.21 -1.85
C ASP A 20 14.46 6.35 -3.10
N LYS A 21 15.00 5.13 -3.13
CA LYS A 21 14.81 4.17 -4.23
C LYS A 21 13.36 3.72 -4.41
N GLU A 22 12.51 3.84 -3.40
CA GLU A 22 11.07 3.52 -3.50
C GLU A 22 10.39 4.34 -4.61
N LYS A 23 10.88 5.57 -4.87
CA LYS A 23 10.39 6.43 -5.95
C LYS A 23 10.60 5.86 -7.35
N LEU A 24 11.46 4.85 -7.49
CA LEU A 24 11.77 4.19 -8.76
C LEU A 24 10.87 2.98 -9.02
N ILE A 25 10.11 2.52 -8.02
CA ILE A 25 9.24 1.34 -8.15
C ILE A 25 7.89 1.80 -8.69
N GLY A 26 7.60 1.41 -9.94
CA GLY A 26 6.41 1.85 -10.66
C GLY A 26 5.25 0.86 -10.53
N ARG A 27 4.05 1.38 -10.26
CA ARG A 27 2.81 0.59 -10.10
C ARG A 27 2.01 0.51 -11.40
N GLN A 28 0.99 -0.34 -11.45
CA GLN A 28 0.07 -0.39 -12.61
C GLN A 28 -1.06 0.65 -12.57
N THR A 29 -1.28 1.30 -11.43
CA THR A 29 -2.30 2.33 -11.25
C THR A 29 -1.88 3.60 -11.98
N TYR A 30 -2.79 4.20 -12.75
CA TYR A 30 -2.57 5.51 -13.34
C TYR A 30 -2.90 6.61 -12.33
N LEU A 31 -2.21 7.76 -12.45
CA LEU A 31 -2.67 8.99 -11.82
C LEU A 31 -4.11 9.34 -12.28
N SER A 32 -4.79 10.20 -11.52
CA SER A 32 -6.19 10.57 -11.78
C SER A 32 -6.41 11.21 -13.16
N ASP A 33 -5.40 11.89 -13.71
CA ASP A 33 -5.43 12.49 -15.05
C ASP A 33 -4.97 11.54 -16.18
N ALA A 34 -4.66 10.28 -15.84
CA ALA A 34 -4.17 9.24 -16.73
C ALA A 34 -2.85 9.54 -17.46
N SER A 35 -2.09 10.57 -17.03
CA SER A 35 -0.86 11.04 -17.69
C SER A 35 0.30 10.05 -17.59
N ARG A 36 0.47 9.42 -16.43
CA ARG A 36 1.45 8.38 -16.15
C ARG A 36 0.95 7.42 -15.07
N LYS A 37 1.71 6.37 -14.84
CA LYS A 37 1.53 5.48 -13.69
C LYS A 37 2.15 6.09 -12.43
N GLU A 38 1.56 5.81 -11.28
CA GLU A 38 2.11 6.18 -9.96
C GLU A 38 3.33 5.30 -9.62
N ASN A 39 4.10 5.72 -8.61
CA ASN A 39 5.12 4.90 -7.95
C ASN A 39 4.73 4.64 -6.49
N ASP A 40 5.43 3.74 -5.80
CA ASP A 40 5.09 3.35 -4.42
C ASP A 40 5.20 4.50 -3.43
N ALA A 41 6.22 5.35 -3.56
CA ALA A 41 6.37 6.51 -2.67
C ALA A 41 5.18 7.49 -2.78
N GLU A 42 4.67 7.71 -4.00
CA GLU A 42 3.47 8.52 -4.26
C GLU A 42 2.20 7.84 -3.70
N HIS A 43 2.08 6.52 -3.83
CA HIS A 43 0.98 5.74 -3.26
C HIS A 43 0.95 5.83 -1.73
N ALA A 44 2.08 5.57 -1.09
CA ALA A 44 2.26 5.62 0.36
C ALA A 44 1.94 7.02 0.93
N TRP A 45 2.43 8.08 0.29
CA TRP A 45 2.07 9.46 0.64
C TRP A 45 0.56 9.71 0.58
N HIS A 46 -0.08 9.28 -0.51
CA HIS A 46 -1.51 9.51 -0.72
C HIS A 46 -2.34 8.83 0.38
N MET A 47 -1.99 7.59 0.71
CA MET A 47 -2.65 6.84 1.78
C MET A 47 -2.40 7.41 3.17
N ALA A 48 -1.20 7.92 3.46
CA ALA A 48 -0.92 8.57 4.74
C ALA A 48 -1.83 9.79 4.96
N ILE A 49 -2.11 10.57 3.90
CA ILE A 49 -3.09 11.66 3.96
C ILE A 49 -4.51 11.13 4.11
N MET A 50 -4.88 10.05 3.40
CA MET A 50 -6.18 9.40 3.56
C MET A 50 -6.39 8.94 5.01
N ALA A 51 -5.37 8.39 5.69
CA ALA A 51 -5.48 7.96 7.07
C ALA A 51 -5.80 9.11 8.04
N VAL A 52 -5.25 10.30 7.80
CA VAL A 52 -5.56 11.50 8.62
C VAL A 52 -7.01 11.94 8.44
N LEU A 53 -7.46 11.98 7.19
CA LEU A 53 -8.77 12.53 6.81
C LEU A 53 -9.92 11.55 7.09
N LEU A 54 -9.70 10.27 6.86
CA LEU A 54 -10.75 9.24 6.85
C LEU A 54 -10.80 8.41 8.14
N LYS A 55 -9.96 8.69 9.15
CA LYS A 55 -9.93 7.95 10.42
C LYS A 55 -11.28 7.81 11.12
N GLU A 56 -12.21 8.75 10.89
CA GLU A 56 -13.55 8.72 11.48
C GLU A 56 -14.43 7.59 10.92
N TYR A 57 -14.03 7.02 9.78
CA TYR A 57 -14.69 5.88 9.15
C TYR A 57 -14.02 4.54 9.48
N ALA A 58 -12.98 4.52 10.32
CA ALA A 58 -12.40 3.27 10.79
C ALA A 58 -13.41 2.51 11.67
N ASN A 59 -13.54 1.20 11.47
CA ASN A 59 -14.46 0.35 12.25
C ASN A 59 -14.12 0.39 13.75
N GLU A 60 -12.83 0.50 14.07
CA GLU A 60 -12.30 0.57 15.42
C GLU A 60 -11.41 1.81 15.56
N LYS A 61 -11.24 2.31 16.79
CA LYS A 61 -10.35 3.44 17.04
C LYS A 61 -8.90 3.04 16.74
N ILE A 62 -8.23 3.85 15.93
CA ILE A 62 -6.83 3.66 15.53
C ILE A 62 -5.91 4.72 16.14
N ASP A 63 -4.64 4.39 16.31
CA ASP A 63 -3.56 5.38 16.41
C ASP A 63 -3.17 5.88 15.00
N VAL A 64 -3.62 7.10 14.68
CA VAL A 64 -3.40 7.70 13.36
C VAL A 64 -1.92 7.85 13.03
N LEU A 65 -1.07 8.23 13.99
CA LEU A 65 0.35 8.43 13.72
C LEU A 65 1.02 7.09 13.44
N LYS A 66 0.65 6.04 14.19
CA LYS A 66 1.10 4.68 13.94
C LYS A 66 0.64 4.19 12.56
N THR A 67 -0.63 4.36 12.21
CA THR A 67 -1.18 3.96 10.90
C THR A 67 -0.52 4.69 9.74
N MET A 68 -0.31 6.00 9.87
CA MET A 68 0.44 6.77 8.88
C MET A 68 1.86 6.24 8.72
N THR A 69 2.57 5.99 9.82
CA THR A 69 3.94 5.46 9.79
C THR A 69 3.97 4.10 9.09
N MET A 70 3.04 3.22 9.43
CA MET A 70 2.87 1.91 8.79
C MET A 70 2.66 2.04 7.27
N LEU A 71 1.73 2.90 6.84
CA LEU A 71 1.47 3.15 5.41
C LEU A 71 2.66 3.77 4.69
N LEU A 72 3.45 4.62 5.35
CA LEU A 72 4.63 5.24 4.75
C LEU A 72 5.78 4.25 4.51
N ILE A 73 5.76 3.07 5.15
CA ILE A 73 6.84 2.08 5.05
C ILE A 73 6.41 0.73 4.47
N HIS A 74 5.12 0.52 4.23
CA HIS A 74 4.57 -0.81 3.94
C HIS A 74 5.17 -1.46 2.68
N ASP A 75 5.43 -0.66 1.64
CA ASP A 75 5.97 -1.12 0.35
C ASP A 75 7.50 -0.88 0.23
N ILE A 76 8.20 -0.43 1.27
CA ILE A 76 9.67 -0.20 1.20
C ILE A 76 10.44 -1.48 0.85
N VAL A 77 9.89 -2.66 1.18
CA VAL A 77 10.46 -3.96 0.80
C VAL A 77 10.51 -4.17 -0.72
N GLU A 78 9.68 -3.46 -1.48
CA GLU A 78 9.64 -3.51 -2.94
C GLU A 78 10.86 -2.84 -3.60
N ILE A 79 11.70 -2.13 -2.84
CA ILE A 79 13.01 -1.66 -3.33
C ILE A 79 13.87 -2.82 -3.84
N ASP A 80 13.82 -3.97 -3.16
CA ASP A 80 14.55 -5.17 -3.59
C ASP A 80 13.63 -6.23 -4.18
N ALA A 81 12.41 -6.36 -3.64
CA ALA A 81 11.45 -7.34 -4.11
C ALA A 81 10.81 -6.92 -5.45
N GLY A 82 10.68 -5.63 -5.74
CA GLY A 82 9.91 -5.09 -6.86
C GLY A 82 8.39 -5.27 -6.72
N ASP A 83 7.62 -4.34 -7.29
CA ASP A 83 6.15 -4.39 -7.32
C ASP A 83 5.64 -5.69 -7.93
N THR A 84 4.78 -6.37 -7.17
CA THR A 84 4.11 -7.59 -7.62
C THR A 84 2.66 -7.29 -7.94
N TYR A 85 2.35 -7.20 -9.23
CA TYR A 85 0.99 -6.89 -9.67
C TYR A 85 -0.05 -7.85 -9.11
N ALA A 86 -1.10 -7.32 -8.48
CA ALA A 86 -2.07 -8.10 -7.73
C ALA A 86 -2.87 -9.16 -8.53
N TYR A 87 -2.84 -9.15 -9.86
CA TYR A 87 -3.47 -10.17 -10.71
C TYR A 87 -2.45 -11.08 -11.43
N ASP A 88 -1.16 -11.01 -11.08
CA ASP A 88 -0.10 -11.88 -11.61
C ASP A 88 0.15 -13.07 -10.65
N GLU A 89 -0.41 -14.23 -10.97
CA GLU A 89 -0.30 -15.42 -10.13
C GLU A 89 1.09 -16.06 -10.12
N GLU A 90 1.92 -15.81 -11.14
CA GLU A 90 3.26 -16.39 -11.20
C GLU A 90 4.23 -15.60 -10.32
N ALA A 91 4.18 -14.27 -10.40
CA ALA A 91 5.01 -13.38 -9.59
C ALA A 91 4.73 -13.52 -8.07
N LYS A 92 3.49 -13.85 -7.69
CA LYS A 92 3.10 -14.08 -6.28
C LYS A 92 3.79 -15.29 -5.63
N LYS A 93 4.23 -16.30 -6.39
CA LYS A 93 4.77 -17.54 -5.82
C LYS A 93 6.01 -17.33 -4.98
N THR A 94 6.86 -16.38 -5.36
CA THR A 94 8.13 -16.07 -4.68
C THR A 94 8.07 -14.73 -3.94
N GLN A 95 6.93 -14.04 -3.96
CA GLN A 95 6.77 -12.70 -3.38
C GLN A 95 7.17 -12.67 -1.91
N ARG A 96 6.59 -13.55 -1.08
CA ARG A 96 6.83 -13.56 0.36
C ARG A 96 8.30 -13.77 0.73
N GLU A 97 9.00 -14.66 0.02
CA GLU A 97 10.42 -14.92 0.27
C GLU A 97 11.28 -13.70 -0.07
N ARG A 98 11.01 -13.06 -1.22
CA ARG A 98 11.71 -11.84 -1.64
C ARG A 98 11.48 -10.69 -0.67
N GLU A 99 10.23 -10.46 -0.27
CA GLU A 99 9.86 -9.41 0.67
C GLU A 99 10.48 -9.62 2.06
N LEU A 100 10.52 -10.85 2.57
CA LEU A 100 11.18 -11.15 3.85
C LEU A 100 12.68 -10.85 3.80
N ALA A 101 13.36 -11.26 2.73
CA ALA A 101 14.79 -10.97 2.54
C ALA A 101 15.05 -9.46 2.41
N ALA A 102 14.18 -8.74 1.70
CA ALA A 102 14.24 -7.30 1.56
C ALA A 102 14.02 -6.59 2.91
N ALA A 103 13.01 -7.02 3.68
CA ALA A 103 12.71 -6.49 5.00
C ALA A 103 13.90 -6.67 5.96
N ASP A 104 14.51 -7.86 5.99
CA ASP A 104 15.69 -8.14 6.82
C ASP A 104 16.86 -7.21 6.46
N ARG A 105 17.12 -6.99 5.17
CA ARG A 105 18.21 -6.12 4.72
C ARG A 105 17.94 -4.65 5.00
N ILE A 106 16.77 -4.15 4.58
CA ILE A 106 16.48 -2.71 4.55
C ILE A 106 16.26 -2.19 5.96
N PHE A 107 15.39 -2.82 6.76
CA PHE A 107 15.20 -2.40 8.16
C PHE A 107 16.45 -2.66 9.01
N GLY A 108 17.25 -3.67 8.66
CA GLY A 108 18.56 -3.93 9.29
C GLY A 108 19.60 -2.82 9.13
N LEU A 109 19.36 -1.81 8.27
CA LEU A 109 20.20 -0.60 8.19
C LEU A 109 20.04 0.32 9.40
N LEU A 110 18.89 0.25 10.09
CA LEU A 110 18.57 1.09 11.24
C LEU A 110 19.34 0.66 12.51
N PRO A 111 19.43 1.55 13.51
CA PRO A 111 19.74 1.14 14.89
C PRO A 111 18.75 0.07 15.38
N HIS A 112 19.21 -0.86 16.22
CA HIS A 112 18.46 -2.06 16.63
C HIS A 112 17.01 -1.78 17.06
N ASP A 113 16.80 -0.83 17.96
CA ASP A 113 15.48 -0.45 18.47
C ASP A 113 14.54 0.07 17.37
N GLN A 114 15.08 0.82 16.41
CA GLN A 114 14.31 1.34 15.28
C GLN A 114 14.07 0.28 14.22
N ALA A 115 15.03 -0.62 14.01
CA ALA A 115 14.88 -1.77 13.12
C ALA A 115 13.75 -2.67 13.61
N GLU A 116 13.74 -3.04 14.89
CA GLU A 116 12.67 -3.84 15.50
C GLU A 116 11.30 -3.16 15.38
N TYR A 117 11.23 -1.86 15.67
CA TYR A 117 9.97 -1.12 15.60
C TYR A 117 9.43 -1.02 14.16
N MET A 118 10.27 -0.58 13.21
CA MET A 118 9.84 -0.40 11.81
C MET A 118 9.51 -1.73 11.14
N ARG A 119 10.32 -2.76 11.39
CA ARG A 119 10.01 -4.12 10.93
C ARG A 119 8.72 -4.63 11.55
N GLY A 120 8.51 -4.41 12.84
CA GLY A 120 7.28 -4.80 13.53
C GLY A 120 6.03 -4.14 12.93
N LEU A 121 6.11 -2.87 12.51
CA LEU A 121 5.02 -2.21 11.79
C LEU A 121 4.73 -2.83 10.43
N TRP A 122 5.78 -3.20 9.68
CA TRP A 122 5.63 -3.91 8.41
C TRP A 122 5.01 -5.30 8.60
N ASP A 123 5.50 -6.08 9.56
CA ASP A 123 4.93 -7.40 9.89
C ASP A 123 3.46 -7.27 10.32
N GLU A 124 3.11 -6.25 11.12
CA GLU A 124 1.74 -5.97 11.56
C GLU A 124 0.80 -5.67 10.37
N PHE A 125 1.26 -4.87 9.40
CA PHE A 125 0.52 -4.58 8.16
C PHE A 125 0.26 -5.83 7.33
N GLU A 126 1.24 -6.73 7.25
CA GLU A 126 1.14 -7.99 6.52
C GLU A 126 0.23 -9.00 7.23
N GLU A 127 0.24 -9.03 8.57
CA GLU A 127 -0.64 -9.90 9.35
C GLU A 127 -2.12 -9.48 9.31
N ARG A 128 -2.41 -8.18 9.13
CA ARG A 128 -3.78 -7.62 9.01
C ARG A 128 -4.69 -7.93 10.20
N ARG A 129 -4.15 -7.96 11.41
CA ARG A 129 -4.91 -8.33 12.63
C ARG A 129 -5.35 -7.15 13.46
N THR A 130 -4.52 -6.12 13.57
CA THR A 130 -4.79 -4.94 14.41
C THR A 130 -5.77 -3.99 13.73
N PRO A 131 -6.47 -3.14 14.50
CA PRO A 131 -7.28 -2.05 13.94
C PRO A 131 -6.52 -1.20 12.92
N GLU A 132 -5.28 -0.83 13.24
CA GLU A 132 -4.42 -0.04 12.36
C GLU A 132 -4.11 -0.77 11.05
N ALA A 133 -3.71 -2.05 11.11
CA ALA A 133 -3.35 -2.82 9.92
C ALA A 133 -4.56 -3.10 9.02
N LYS A 134 -5.74 -3.38 9.61
CA LYS A 134 -6.98 -3.54 8.85
C LYS A 134 -7.35 -2.25 8.15
N PHE A 135 -7.34 -1.12 8.86
CA PHE A 135 -7.67 0.18 8.27
C PHE A 135 -6.66 0.59 7.20
N ALA A 136 -5.35 0.42 7.45
CA ALA A 136 -4.30 0.65 6.47
C ALA A 136 -4.54 -0.17 5.19
N ARG A 137 -4.88 -1.46 5.32
CA ARG A 137 -5.19 -2.31 4.16
C ARG A 137 -6.47 -1.89 3.43
N THR A 138 -7.47 -1.39 4.14
CA THR A 138 -8.66 -0.78 3.50
C THR A 138 -8.26 0.39 2.62
N LEU A 139 -7.41 1.30 3.10
CA LEU A 139 -6.95 2.45 2.32
C LEU A 139 -6.12 2.02 1.10
N ASP A 140 -5.24 1.03 1.27
CA ASP A 140 -4.42 0.42 0.20
C ASP A 140 -5.25 -0.21 -0.92
N ASN A 141 -6.42 -0.73 -0.58
CA ASN A 141 -7.36 -1.26 -1.56
C ASN A 141 -8.27 -0.20 -2.19
N VAL A 142 -8.71 0.80 -1.42
CA VAL A 142 -9.64 1.85 -1.89
C VAL A 142 -8.95 2.86 -2.81
N GLN A 143 -7.72 3.26 -2.50
CA GLN A 143 -6.95 4.23 -3.31
C GLN A 143 -6.88 3.84 -4.79
N PRO A 144 -6.45 2.61 -5.17
CA PRO A 144 -6.32 2.25 -6.57
C PRO A 144 -7.67 2.10 -7.28
N VAL A 145 -8.75 1.76 -6.54
CA VAL A 145 -10.12 1.75 -7.09
C VAL A 145 -10.57 3.17 -7.43
N MET A 146 -10.32 4.12 -6.53
CA MET A 146 -10.61 5.54 -6.76
C MET A 146 -9.83 6.07 -7.97
N LEU A 147 -8.52 5.82 -8.05
CA LEU A 147 -7.69 6.29 -9.15
C LEU A 147 -8.04 5.63 -10.49
N ASN A 148 -8.39 4.35 -10.50
CA ASN A 148 -8.91 3.71 -11.71
C ASN A 148 -10.21 4.38 -12.17
N SER A 149 -11.13 4.68 -11.27
CA SER A 149 -12.37 5.38 -11.63
C SER A 149 -12.08 6.78 -12.20
N ALA A 150 -11.23 7.56 -11.53
CA ALA A 150 -10.84 8.91 -11.93
C ALA A 150 -10.14 8.93 -13.31
N SER A 151 -9.28 7.95 -13.57
CA SER A 151 -8.60 7.76 -14.86
C SER A 151 -9.48 7.07 -15.92
N CYS A 152 -10.80 7.15 -15.78
CA CYS A 152 -11.80 6.59 -16.70
C CYS A 152 -11.67 5.08 -16.94
N GLY A 153 -11.20 4.33 -15.95
CA GLY A 153 -11.03 2.88 -16.00
C GLY A 153 -9.91 2.43 -16.93
N LYS A 154 -8.89 3.26 -17.17
CA LYS A 154 -7.82 2.98 -18.14
C LYS A 154 -7.09 1.67 -17.85
N SER A 155 -6.60 1.46 -16.63
CA SER A 155 -5.87 0.24 -16.27
C SER A 155 -6.78 -1.00 -16.32
N TRP A 156 -8.02 -0.89 -15.82
CA TRP A 156 -9.02 -1.97 -15.93
C TRP A 156 -9.28 -2.41 -17.37
N GLN A 157 -9.41 -1.45 -18.30
CA GLN A 157 -9.64 -1.75 -19.72
C GLN A 157 -8.39 -2.35 -20.38
N GLU A 158 -7.21 -1.75 -20.19
CA GLU A 158 -5.94 -2.24 -20.75
C GLU A 158 -5.64 -3.69 -20.34
N LYS A 159 -5.98 -4.05 -19.10
CA LYS A 159 -5.74 -5.37 -18.53
C LYS A 159 -6.94 -6.31 -18.65
N GLY A 160 -8.09 -5.82 -19.14
CA GLY A 160 -9.32 -6.58 -19.27
C GLY A 160 -9.80 -7.19 -17.96
N VAL A 161 -9.77 -6.43 -16.86
CA VAL A 161 -10.10 -6.89 -15.50
C VAL A 161 -11.58 -7.22 -15.36
N HIS A 162 -11.88 -8.34 -14.70
CA HIS A 162 -13.23 -8.80 -14.37
C HIS A 162 -13.69 -8.32 -12.98
N LEU A 163 -15.00 -8.18 -12.79
CA LEU A 163 -15.60 -7.81 -11.50
C LEU A 163 -15.20 -8.80 -10.40
N SER A 164 -15.25 -10.10 -10.66
CA SER A 164 -14.79 -11.14 -9.72
C SER A 164 -13.36 -10.92 -9.22
N GLN A 165 -12.44 -10.47 -10.08
CA GLN A 165 -11.05 -10.17 -9.69
C GLN A 165 -10.97 -8.99 -8.72
N ILE A 166 -11.75 -7.94 -8.98
CA ILE A 166 -11.83 -6.77 -8.09
C ILE A 166 -12.43 -7.18 -6.74
N LEU A 167 -13.54 -7.91 -6.75
CA LEU A 167 -14.20 -8.39 -5.54
C LEU A 167 -13.30 -9.30 -4.72
N LYS A 168 -12.57 -10.21 -5.38
CA LYS A 168 -11.63 -11.11 -4.70
C LYS A 168 -10.48 -10.35 -4.05
N ARG A 169 -9.87 -9.38 -4.73
CA ARG A 169 -8.83 -8.52 -4.16
C ARG A 169 -9.33 -7.74 -2.93
N ASN A 170 -10.59 -7.34 -2.96
CA ASN A 170 -11.20 -6.48 -1.95
C ASN A 170 -12.02 -7.24 -0.90
N GLU A 171 -11.92 -8.57 -0.82
CA GLU A 171 -12.80 -9.38 0.04
C GLU A 171 -12.65 -9.05 1.54
N HIS A 172 -11.50 -8.52 1.93
CA HIS A 172 -11.18 -8.08 3.30
C HIS A 172 -11.16 -6.55 3.46
N THR A 173 -11.50 -5.78 2.43
CA THR A 173 -11.44 -4.30 2.48
C THR A 173 -12.39 -3.75 3.55
N MET A 174 -13.53 -4.41 3.79
CA MET A 174 -14.50 -3.98 4.80
C MET A 174 -14.04 -4.23 6.25
N ASP A 175 -13.00 -5.04 6.48
CA ASP A 175 -12.53 -5.39 7.82
C ASP A 175 -11.97 -4.15 8.57
N GLY A 176 -11.42 -3.17 7.84
CA GLY A 176 -10.95 -1.90 8.40
C GLY A 176 -11.98 -0.77 8.33
N SER A 177 -12.83 -0.73 7.30
CA SER A 177 -13.94 0.22 7.18
C SER A 177 -15.02 -0.30 6.23
N GLU A 178 -16.18 -0.64 6.78
CA GLU A 178 -17.35 -1.01 5.98
C GLU A 178 -17.86 0.16 5.14
N GLU A 179 -17.87 1.37 5.71
CA GLU A 179 -18.33 2.61 5.07
C GLU A 179 -17.49 2.92 3.81
N LEU A 180 -16.16 2.89 3.92
CA LEU A 180 -15.28 3.18 2.78
C LEU A 180 -15.39 2.13 1.68
N TRP A 181 -15.54 0.85 2.05
CA TRP A 181 -15.76 -0.21 1.06
C TRP A 181 -17.07 -0.01 0.30
N ASN A 182 -18.18 0.22 1.01
CA ASN A 182 -19.49 0.47 0.40
C ASN A 182 -19.45 1.69 -0.51
N TYR A 183 -18.83 2.78 -0.06
CA TYR A 183 -18.64 3.99 -0.86
C TYR A 183 -17.85 3.71 -2.13
N ALA A 184 -16.72 3.00 -2.05
CA ALA A 184 -15.91 2.66 -3.22
C ALA A 184 -16.66 1.73 -4.19
N PHE A 185 -17.41 0.76 -3.67
CA PHE A 185 -18.20 -0.14 -4.49
C PHE A 185 -19.29 0.60 -5.28
N ASP A 186 -20.10 1.40 -4.59
CA ASP A 186 -21.25 2.08 -5.19
C ASP A 186 -20.88 3.25 -6.09
N ASN A 187 -19.81 3.98 -5.75
CA ASN A 187 -19.44 5.20 -6.48
C ASN A 187 -18.34 4.99 -7.52
N TYR A 188 -17.51 3.93 -7.38
CA TYR A 188 -16.39 3.69 -8.29
C TYR A 188 -16.54 2.40 -9.06
N ILE A 189 -16.82 1.27 -8.41
CA ILE A 189 -16.84 -0.03 -9.09
C ILE A 189 -18.09 -0.18 -9.96
N LYS A 190 -19.28 -0.06 -9.34
CA LYS A 190 -20.57 -0.28 -10.01
C LYS A 190 -20.77 0.60 -11.26
N PRO A 191 -20.49 1.92 -11.24
CA PRO A 191 -20.62 2.75 -12.44
C PRO A 191 -19.67 2.35 -13.58
N ASN A 192 -18.47 1.84 -13.25
CA ASN A 192 -17.51 1.39 -14.27
C ASN A 192 -17.86 -0.01 -14.82
N VAL A 193 -18.58 -0.85 -14.06
CA VAL A 193 -19.22 -2.08 -14.58
C VAL A 193 -20.35 -1.73 -15.55
N ASP A 194 -21.22 -0.79 -15.20
CA ASP A 194 -22.35 -0.37 -16.04
C ASP A 194 -21.87 0.30 -17.33
N ALA A 195 -20.78 1.05 -17.26
CA ALA A 195 -20.12 1.67 -18.42
C ALA A 195 -19.28 0.68 -19.27
N GLY A 196 -19.20 -0.59 -18.89
CA GLY A 196 -18.45 -1.62 -19.63
C GLY A 196 -16.92 -1.50 -19.54
N LYS A 197 -16.39 -0.70 -18.61
CA LYS A 197 -14.95 -0.52 -18.37
C LYS A 197 -14.36 -1.64 -17.51
N ILE A 198 -15.19 -2.28 -16.70
CA ILE A 198 -14.90 -3.52 -15.98
C ILE A 198 -15.71 -4.63 -16.63
N LYS A 199 -15.10 -5.78 -16.90
CA LYS A 199 -15.80 -6.92 -17.49
C LYS A 199 -16.71 -7.58 -16.46
N LYS A 200 -17.93 -7.90 -16.88
CA LYS A 200 -18.82 -8.81 -16.15
C LYS A 200 -18.30 -10.24 -16.30
N ASP A 201 -18.53 -11.06 -15.28
CA ASP A 201 -18.29 -12.50 -15.33
C ASP A 201 -19.32 -13.22 -16.21
#